data_AF-A0A3A2ZME8-F1
#
_entry.id   AF-A0A3A2ZME8-F1
#
_cell.length_a   1.000
_cell.length_b   1.000
_cell.length_c   1.000
_cell.angle_alpha   90.00
_cell.angle_beta   90.00
_cell.angle_gamma   90.00
#
_symmetry.space_group_name_H-M   'P 1'
#
loop_
_entity.id
_entity.type
_entity.pdbx_description
1 polymer ?
#
loop_
_entity_poly.entity_id
_entity_poly.type
_entity_poly.pdbx_seq_one_letter_code
_entity_poly.pdbx_strand_id
1 'polypeptide(L)'
;MLRGRYMIAKFHIGRPYLYKALRIPSSLTDDDLEQVRSGLRNAMDWPITQGIFRKMKSCIPIKFAFCSQFFGQILLFYCISHSSNIKLRETLPSGWERWNEEMLQFLEDCAPYSPAVAKDLELLRML
;
A
#
# COMPACT_ATOMS: atom_id res chain seq x y z
N MET A 1 7.66 16.71 4.69
CA MET A 1 7.90 16.13 3.35
C MET A 1 9.10 15.19 3.25
N LEU A 2 10.20 15.36 4.00
CA LEU A 2 11.35 14.44 3.91
C LEU A 2 11.03 13.02 4.39
N ARG A 3 10.35 12.88 5.54
CA ARG A 3 9.93 11.57 6.09
C ARG A 3 9.09 10.75 5.10
N GLY A 4 8.12 11.38 4.42
CA GLY A 4 7.30 10.69 3.42
C GLY A 4 8.13 10.21 2.22
N ARG A 5 9.01 11.06 1.68
CA ARG A 5 9.92 10.67 0.59
C ARG A 5 10.85 9.53 0.98
N TYR A 6 11.36 9.55 2.21
CA TYR A 6 12.18 8.47 2.76
C TYR A 6 11.42 7.13 2.83
N MET A 7 10.18 7.15 3.34
CA MET A 7 9.33 5.95 3.41
C MET A 7 9.01 5.41 2.00
N ILE A 8 8.59 6.29 1.08
CA ILE A 8 8.32 5.92 -0.31
C ILE A 8 9.56 5.29 -0.97
N ALA A 9 10.74 5.89 -0.77
CA ALA A 9 11.99 5.34 -1.30
C ALA A 9 12.30 3.95 -0.72
N LYS A 10 12.14 3.75 0.59
CA LYS A 10 12.31 2.42 1.21
C LYS A 10 11.30 1.40 0.69
N PHE A 11 10.04 1.78 0.51
CA PHE A 11 9.04 0.92 -0.11
C PHE A 11 9.47 0.51 -1.52
N HIS A 12 9.93 1.45 -2.35
CA HIS A 12 10.41 1.15 -3.70
C HIS A 12 11.62 0.22 -3.72
N ILE A 13 12.58 0.39 -2.80
CA ILE A 13 13.72 -0.52 -2.64
C ILE A 13 13.25 -1.94 -2.27
N GLY A 14 12.16 -2.06 -1.50
CA GLY A 14 11.56 -3.36 -1.13
C GLY A 14 10.76 -4.06 -2.24
N ARG A 15 10.39 -3.35 -3.33
CA ARG A 15 9.52 -3.92 -4.39
C ARG A 15 10.06 -5.18 -5.09
N PRO A 16 11.37 -5.34 -5.35
CA PRO A 16 11.89 -6.59 -5.92
C PRO A 16 11.61 -7.80 -5.04
N TYR A 17 11.66 -7.65 -3.71
CA TYR A 17 11.37 -8.72 -2.76
C TYR A 17 9.86 -9.01 -2.68
N LEU A 18 9.01 -7.98 -2.74
CA LEU A 18 7.57 -8.15 -2.87
C LEU A 18 7.20 -8.91 -4.16
N TYR A 19 7.82 -8.56 -5.28
CA TYR A 19 7.64 -9.28 -6.54
C TYR A 19 8.08 -10.75 -6.42
N LYS A 20 9.26 -11.00 -5.86
CA LYS A 20 9.76 -12.36 -5.61
C LYS A 20 8.80 -13.17 -4.74
N ALA A 21 8.29 -12.57 -3.68
CA ALA A 21 7.36 -13.20 -2.76
C ALA A 21 6.03 -13.62 -3.41
N LEU A 22 5.52 -12.81 -4.33
CA LEU A 22 4.32 -13.14 -5.10
C LEU A 22 4.57 -14.16 -6.21
N ARG A 23 5.76 -14.14 -6.83
CA ARG A 23 6.05 -14.98 -8.00
C ARG A 23 6.54 -16.39 -7.66
N ILE A 24 7.40 -16.50 -6.64
CA ILE A 24 8.09 -17.72 -6.23
C ILE A 24 8.20 -17.83 -4.69
N PRO A 25 7.06 -17.89 -3.97
CA PRO A 25 7.04 -17.88 -2.50
C PRO A 25 7.79 -19.03 -1.83
N SER A 26 8.01 -20.15 -2.52
CA SER A 26 8.77 -21.30 -2.02
C SER A 26 10.29 -21.07 -1.98
N SER A 27 10.78 -20.05 -2.68
CA SER A 27 12.21 -19.71 -2.78
C SER A 27 12.62 -18.52 -1.92
N LEU A 28 11.78 -18.15 -0.94
CA LEU A 28 12.05 -17.05 -0.02
C LEU A 28 13.02 -17.49 1.07
N THR A 29 14.09 -16.74 1.22
CA THR A 29 15.01 -16.82 2.36
C THR A 29 14.50 -15.96 3.51
N ASP A 30 15.11 -16.12 4.70
CA ASP A 30 14.76 -15.28 5.85
C ASP A 30 15.11 -13.79 5.62
N ASP A 31 16.16 -13.50 4.85
CA ASP A 31 16.47 -12.12 4.44
C ASP A 31 15.38 -11.56 3.51
N ASP A 32 14.91 -12.34 2.52
CA ASP A 32 13.81 -11.92 1.66
C ASP A 32 12.55 -11.57 2.48
N LEU A 33 12.23 -12.38 3.48
CA LEU A 33 11.08 -12.15 4.37
C LEU A 33 11.24 -10.87 5.20
N GLU A 34 12.45 -10.55 5.67
CA GLU A 34 12.72 -9.29 6.37
C GLU A 34 12.62 -8.09 5.44
N GLN A 35 13.12 -8.19 4.20
CA GLN A 35 12.97 -7.13 3.20
C GLN A 35 11.50 -6.91 2.81
N VAL A 36 10.69 -7.98 2.71
CA VAL A 36 9.24 -7.88 2.51
C VAL A 36 8.59 -7.15 3.69
N ARG A 37 8.87 -7.57 4.93
CA ARG A 37 8.33 -6.93 6.15
C ARG A 37 8.69 -5.46 6.21
N SER A 38 9.94 -5.11 5.94
CA SER A 38 10.42 -3.74 5.87
C SER A 38 9.74 -2.95 4.75
N GLY A 39 9.60 -3.54 3.56
CA GLY A 39 8.90 -2.94 2.42
C GLY A 39 7.45 -2.60 2.75
N LEU A 40 6.68 -3.56 3.27
CA LEU A 40 5.29 -3.39 3.66
C LEU A 40 5.13 -2.32 4.76
N ARG A 41 6.01 -2.33 5.77
CA ARG A 41 5.99 -1.30 6.82
C ARG A 41 6.20 0.10 6.26
N ASN A 42 7.05 0.25 5.25
CA ASN A 42 7.30 1.53 4.60
C ASN A 42 6.24 1.90 3.54
N ALA A 43 5.34 0.99 3.17
CA ALA A 43 4.18 1.28 2.34
C ALA A 43 3.05 1.98 3.13
N MET A 44 3.03 1.79 4.45
CA MET A 44 1.97 2.29 5.33
C MET A 44 2.22 3.72 5.82
N ASP A 45 1.14 4.38 6.26
CA ASP A 45 1.14 5.62 7.04
C ASP A 45 1.99 6.76 6.45
N TRP A 46 1.95 6.91 5.12
CA TRP A 46 2.62 8.00 4.45
C TRP A 46 2.08 9.36 4.94
N PRO A 47 2.93 10.34 5.28
CA PRO A 47 2.48 11.63 5.83
C PRO A 47 1.46 12.41 4.98
N ILE A 48 1.33 12.07 3.68
CA ILE A 48 0.34 12.70 2.79
C ILE A 48 -1.11 12.32 3.14
N THR A 49 -1.33 11.16 3.75
CA THR A 49 -2.67 10.71 4.15
C THR A 49 -3.09 11.24 5.52
N GLN A 50 -2.20 11.98 6.19
CA GLN A 50 -2.36 12.41 7.57
C GLN A 50 -2.35 13.94 7.71
N GLY A 51 -2.89 14.41 8.84
CA GLY A 51 -2.76 15.80 9.30
C GLY A 51 -3.27 16.85 8.31
N ILE A 52 -2.47 17.90 8.12
CA ILE A 52 -2.83 19.08 7.31
C ILE A 52 -3.03 18.70 5.83
N PHE A 53 -2.28 17.73 5.30
CA PHE A 53 -2.39 17.31 3.90
C PHE A 53 -3.75 16.67 3.57
N ARG A 54 -4.33 15.93 4.52
CA ARG A 54 -5.69 15.38 4.35
C ARG A 54 -6.73 16.50 4.20
N LYS A 55 -6.58 17.58 4.97
CA LYS A 55 -7.54 18.70 5.06
C LYS A 55 -7.39 19.74 3.92
N MET A 56 -6.25 19.79 3.25
CA MET A 56 -6.01 20.78 2.19
C MET A 56 -6.75 20.42 0.89
N LYS A 57 -7.77 21.22 0.54
CA LYS A 57 -8.55 21.09 -0.70
C LYS A 57 -7.76 21.41 -1.97
N SER A 58 -6.71 22.24 -1.89
CA SER A 58 -5.84 22.59 -3.04
C SER A 58 -4.94 21.45 -3.52
N CYS A 59 -4.91 20.32 -2.82
CA CYS A 59 -4.02 19.18 -3.14
C CYS A 59 -4.70 18.09 -3.99
N ILE A 60 -5.82 18.36 -4.67
CA ILE A 60 -6.56 17.34 -5.45
C ILE A 60 -5.67 16.57 -6.45
N PRO A 61 -4.83 17.21 -7.30
CA PRO A 61 -3.95 16.46 -8.20
C PRO A 61 -2.98 15.51 -7.48
N ILE A 62 -2.47 15.94 -6.31
CA ILE A 62 -1.59 15.13 -5.48
C ILE A 62 -2.37 13.94 -4.90
N LYS A 63 -3.59 14.16 -4.42
CA LYS A 63 -4.46 13.08 -3.90
C LYS A 63 -4.72 12.00 -4.97
N PHE A 64 -4.99 12.39 -6.22
CA PHE A 64 -5.17 11.42 -7.31
C PHE A 64 -3.91 10.63 -7.63
N ALA A 65 -2.73 11.28 -7.65
CA ALA A 65 -1.47 10.56 -7.83
C ALA A 65 -1.29 9.48 -6.75
N PHE A 66 -1.63 9.79 -5.49
CA PHE A 66 -1.58 8.82 -4.40
C PHE A 66 -2.67 7.75 -4.44
N CYS A 67 -3.86 8.02 -5.00
CA CYS A 67 -4.88 6.99 -5.19
C CYS A 67 -4.34 5.81 -6.01
N SER A 68 -3.61 6.09 -7.10
CA SER A 68 -2.98 5.03 -7.92
C SER A 68 -1.95 4.21 -7.14
N GLN A 69 -1.22 4.84 -6.20
CA GLN A 69 -0.23 4.17 -5.37
C GLN A 69 -0.92 3.29 -4.32
N PHE A 70 -1.95 3.82 -3.66
CA PHE A 70 -2.69 3.09 -2.63
C PHE A 70 -3.49 1.92 -3.21
N PHE A 71 -4.05 2.06 -4.41
CA PHE A 71 -4.65 0.93 -5.13
C PHE A 71 -3.68 -0.25 -5.24
N GLY A 72 -2.47 0.02 -5.76
CA GLY A 72 -1.44 -1.01 -5.89
C GLY A 72 -0.99 -1.58 -4.55
N GLN A 73 -0.88 -0.75 -3.52
CA GLN A 73 -0.48 -1.21 -2.19
C GLN A 73 -1.56 -2.07 -1.53
N ILE A 74 -2.84 -1.68 -1.57
CA ILE A 74 -3.97 -2.47 -1.06
C ILE A 74 -3.96 -3.87 -1.71
N LEU A 75 -3.77 -3.94 -3.03
CA LEU A 75 -3.63 -5.22 -3.73
C LEU A 75 -2.44 -6.04 -3.22
N LEU A 76 -1.29 -5.42 -3.00
CA LEU A 76 -0.12 -6.12 -2.44
C LEU A 76 -0.45 -6.68 -1.04
N PHE A 77 -1.06 -5.89 -0.16
CA PHE A 77 -1.47 -6.36 1.16
C PHE A 77 -2.46 -7.53 1.07
N TYR A 78 -3.45 -7.43 0.18
CA TYR A 78 -4.41 -8.51 -0.08
C TYR A 78 -3.71 -9.80 -0.56
N CYS A 79 -2.82 -9.71 -1.55
CA CYS A 79 -2.11 -10.87 -2.07
C CYS A 79 -1.21 -11.53 -1.03
N ILE A 80 -0.55 -10.73 -0.18
CA ILE A 80 0.28 -11.24 0.91
C ILE A 80 -0.59 -11.91 1.98
N SER A 81 -1.71 -11.31 2.39
CA SER A 81 -2.61 -11.87 3.41
C SER A 81 -3.29 -13.16 2.97
N HIS A 82 -3.51 -13.34 1.67
CA HIS A 82 -4.10 -14.56 1.09
C HIS A 82 -3.06 -15.56 0.56
N SER A 83 -1.77 -15.31 0.76
CA SER A 83 -0.73 -16.23 0.33
C SER A 83 -0.88 -17.58 1.04
N SER A 84 -0.67 -18.70 0.34
CA SER A 84 -0.61 -20.02 0.98
C SER A 84 0.63 -20.19 1.88
N ASN A 85 1.68 -19.39 1.68
CA ASN A 85 2.89 -19.43 2.50
C ASN A 85 2.67 -18.70 3.84
N ILE A 86 2.65 -19.45 4.94
CA ILE A 86 2.46 -18.93 6.30
C ILE A 86 3.53 -17.89 6.67
N LYS A 87 4.80 -18.18 6.40
CA LYS A 87 5.91 -17.26 6.71
C LYS A 87 5.76 -15.92 5.98
N LEU A 88 5.20 -15.94 4.78
CA LEU A 88 4.94 -14.72 4.03
C LEU A 88 3.80 -13.91 4.67
N ARG A 89 2.72 -14.56 5.11
CA ARG A 89 1.63 -13.87 5.85
C ARG A 89 2.15 -13.21 7.14
N GLU A 90 3.09 -13.84 7.84
CA GLU A 90 3.74 -13.32 9.05
C GLU A 90 4.64 -12.08 8.80
N THR A 91 4.85 -11.68 7.53
CA THR A 91 5.55 -10.43 7.21
C THR A 91 4.63 -9.21 7.28
N LEU A 92 3.31 -9.39 7.36
CA LEU A 92 2.35 -8.30 7.47
C LEU A 92 2.63 -7.45 8.72
N PRO A 93 2.88 -6.14 8.58
CA PRO A 93 3.11 -5.26 9.71
C PRO A 93 1.85 -5.11 10.58
N SER A 94 2.03 -4.91 11.89
CA SER A 94 0.91 -4.60 12.77
C SER A 94 0.13 -3.37 12.31
N GLY A 95 -1.21 -3.46 12.33
CA GLY A 95 -2.11 -2.37 11.94
C GLY A 95 -2.27 -2.18 10.44
N TRP A 96 -1.88 -3.18 9.62
CA TRP A 96 -2.08 -3.15 8.18
C TRP A 96 -3.56 -3.17 7.80
N GLU A 97 -4.42 -3.85 8.57
CA GLU A 97 -5.88 -3.91 8.33
C GLU A 97 -6.50 -2.52 8.44
N ARG A 98 -6.23 -1.82 9.56
CA ARG A 98 -6.64 -0.43 9.78
C ARG A 98 -6.15 0.46 8.64
N TRP A 99 -4.87 0.34 8.27
CA TRP A 99 -4.32 1.15 7.19
C TRP A 99 -5.03 0.88 5.86
N ASN A 100 -5.36 -0.39 5.59
CA ASN A 100 -6.08 -0.79 4.38
C ASN A 100 -7.47 -0.16 4.31
N GLU A 101 -8.22 -0.19 5.41
CA GLU A 101 -9.53 0.46 5.54
C GLU A 101 -9.43 1.98 5.35
N GLU A 102 -8.44 2.63 5.96
CA GLU A 102 -8.20 4.07 5.81
C GLU A 102 -7.89 4.46 4.36
N MET A 103 -7.14 3.63 3.62
CA MET A 103 -6.81 3.89 2.23
C MET A 103 -8.00 3.62 1.29
N LEU A 104 -8.83 2.62 1.59
CA LEU A 104 -10.11 2.44 0.89
C LEU A 104 -11.01 3.67 1.06
N GLN A 105 -11.12 4.19 2.29
CA GLN A 105 -11.85 5.43 2.54
C GLN A 105 -11.22 6.63 1.80
N PHE A 106 -9.89 6.70 1.72
CA PHE A 106 -9.21 7.74 0.96
C PHE A 106 -9.57 7.71 -0.54
N LEU A 107 -9.64 6.51 -1.14
CA LEU A 107 -10.08 6.34 -2.52
C LEU A 107 -11.56 6.71 -2.67
N GLU A 108 -12.41 6.33 -1.72
CA GLU A 108 -13.84 6.69 -1.69
C GLU A 108 -14.06 8.21 -1.63
N ASP A 109 -13.30 8.92 -0.80
CA ASP A 109 -13.35 10.39 -0.72
C ASP A 109 -12.94 11.06 -2.05
N CYS A 110 -12.12 10.38 -2.87
CA CYS A 110 -11.61 10.88 -4.15
C CYS A 110 -12.46 10.44 -5.36
N ALA A 111 -13.19 9.33 -5.27
CA ALA A 111 -13.95 8.74 -6.36
C ALA A 111 -14.97 9.68 -7.03
N PRO A 112 -15.73 10.54 -6.31
CA PRO A 112 -16.66 11.49 -6.94
C PRO A 112 -15.99 12.48 -7.90
N TYR A 113 -14.68 12.66 -7.79
CA TYR A 113 -13.92 13.65 -8.55
C TYR A 113 -13.06 13.03 -9.66
N SER A 114 -13.02 11.70 -9.78
CA SER A 114 -12.23 10.99 -10.80
C SER A 114 -12.85 9.65 -11.17
N PRO A 115 -13.36 9.49 -12.41
CA PRO A 115 -13.88 8.21 -12.90
C PRO A 115 -12.86 7.06 -12.82
N ALA A 116 -11.58 7.36 -12.98
CA ALA A 116 -10.52 6.36 -12.85
C ALA A 116 -10.43 5.82 -11.41
N VAL A 117 -10.43 6.70 -10.41
CA VAL A 117 -10.41 6.29 -9.00
C VAL A 117 -11.69 5.57 -8.61
N ALA A 118 -12.83 5.97 -9.17
CA ALA A 118 -14.08 5.26 -8.96
C ALA A 118 -14.00 3.80 -9.45
N LYS A 119 -13.36 3.58 -10.61
CA LYS A 119 -13.13 2.23 -11.13
C LYS A 119 -12.13 1.43 -10.29
N ASP A 120 -11.05 2.07 -9.85
CA ASP A 120 -10.08 1.45 -8.93
C ASP A 120 -10.78 0.96 -7.64
N LEU A 121 -11.64 1.81 -7.05
CA LEU A 121 -12.41 1.45 -5.85
C LEU A 121 -13.39 0.30 -6.08
N GLU A 122 -14.08 0.28 -7.23
CA GLU A 122 -14.96 -0.84 -7.61
C GLU A 122 -14.18 -2.16 -7.63
N LEU A 123 -13.00 -2.18 -8.27
CA LEU A 123 -12.16 -3.37 -8.33
C LEU A 123 -11.68 -3.82 -6.95
N LEU A 124 -11.27 -2.89 -6.08
CA LEU A 124 -10.83 -3.23 -4.73
C LEU A 124 -11.96 -3.79 -3.86
N ARG A 125 -13.21 -3.38 -4.08
CA ARG A 125 -14.39 -3.90 -3.36
C ARG A 125 -14.79 -5.32 -3.77
N MET A 126 -14.21 -5.84 -4.83
CA MET A 126 -14.44 -7.22 -5.31
C MET A 126 -13.45 -8.24 -4.72
N LEU A 127 -12.42 -7.78 -4.00
CA LEU A 127 -11.41 -8.61 -3.35
C LEU A 127 -11.96 -9.30 -2.11
#